data_AF-A0A838PSX7-F1
#
_entry.id   AF-A0A838PSX7-F1
#
_cell.length_a   1.000
_cell.length_b   1.000
_cell.length_c   1.000
_cell.angle_alpha   90.00
_cell.angle_beta   90.00
_cell.angle_gamma   90.00
#
_symmetry.space_group_name_H-M   'P 1'
#
loop_
_entity.id
_entity.type
_entity.pdbx_description
1 polymer ?
#
loop_
_entity_poly.entity_id
_entity_poly.type
_entity_poly.pdbx_seq_one_letter_code
_entity_poly.pdbx_strand_id
1 'polypeptide(L)'
;MAAQPPANGAASAGRSAAAQSPAGGNGSTSRARVRPPRPKPARGKTSGASARDERALKGRLAELRLKAGTAPASSSGDSPTALRKQPGDRSTDAYAPARGRAKPEAASLAPAKHGGGGGDPPRRKLRGRRGPRKPSRSGTRLRWIRIGLVLSGLACLAGMSTVFGMMMAVAGDLPALDNQAEFRAAQNSVLLAGNRQVAKLTGKKNRILVREGEVSPMIENAVIAIEDRRFFEHEGIDARGIVRALWADLRRGEAVQGASTITQQFVKNALVAQDERTIFQKLREAALAYHLERQWSKRKVLTQYLNTIYFGNGAYGIESAVRTYFGKSRGGVARNERAAAVVEPHEAALLAGVIASPYSYDPIQDPKTARERRNVVLARMRDQRMITPAQYRESIDEALPAEGDIDPPKPDSEVPYFSDWVTQQLVDRYGAAKVFGGGLKVQTTLDSELQRRAEQSIASRLP
;
A
#
# COMPACT_ATOMS: atom_id res chain seq x y z
N MET A 1 -17.31 -52.43 -43.53
CA MET A 1 -18.63 -52.18 -44.17
C MET A 1 -19.16 -50.87 -43.62
N ALA A 2 -19.84 -50.07 -44.43
CA ALA A 2 -20.32 -48.73 -44.04
C ALA A 2 -21.85 -48.67 -44.08
N ALA A 3 -22.44 -47.76 -43.29
CA ALA A 3 -23.82 -47.32 -43.40
C ALA A 3 -23.88 -45.81 -43.14
N GLN A 4 -24.63 -45.09 -43.97
CA GLN A 4 -24.79 -43.63 -43.93
C GLN A 4 -26.25 -43.25 -43.57
N PRO A 5 -26.54 -41.98 -43.24
CA PRO A 5 -27.83 -41.56 -42.69
C PRO A 5 -28.91 -41.34 -43.75
N PRO A 6 -30.20 -41.26 -43.36
CA PRO A 6 -31.27 -40.72 -44.20
C PRO A 6 -31.20 -39.18 -44.31
N ALA A 7 -31.80 -38.63 -45.37
CA ALA A 7 -31.77 -37.18 -45.66
C ALA A 7 -33.08 -36.67 -46.30
N ASN A 8 -33.24 -35.35 -46.24
CA ASN A 8 -34.12 -34.48 -47.05
C ASN A 8 -35.66 -34.57 -46.91
N GLY A 9 -36.28 -33.39 -46.94
CA GLY A 9 -37.72 -33.15 -47.05
C GLY A 9 -38.01 -31.68 -47.37
N ALA A 10 -38.57 -31.41 -48.56
CA ALA A 10 -38.92 -30.09 -49.10
C ALA A 10 -39.75 -29.22 -48.13
N ALA A 11 -39.60 -27.89 -48.02
CA ALA A 11 -39.48 -26.79 -48.99
C ALA A 11 -40.82 -26.31 -49.60
N SER A 12 -41.14 -25.03 -49.38
CA SER A 12 -42.09 -24.22 -50.16
C SER A 12 -41.67 -22.74 -50.12
N ALA A 13 -42.10 -21.92 -51.08
CA ALA A 13 -41.66 -20.54 -51.25
C ALA A 13 -42.82 -19.63 -51.71
N GLY A 14 -42.78 -18.33 -51.39
CA GLY A 14 -43.92 -17.44 -51.69
C GLY A 14 -43.71 -15.93 -51.51
N ARG A 15 -42.97 -15.30 -52.44
CA ARG A 15 -43.09 -13.90 -52.94
C ARG A 15 -43.08 -12.74 -51.90
N SER A 16 -42.15 -11.77 -51.92
CA SER A 16 -41.75 -10.83 -53.00
C SER A 16 -42.68 -9.63 -53.21
N ALA A 17 -42.17 -8.44 -52.85
CA ALA A 17 -42.50 -7.14 -53.44
C ALA A 17 -41.35 -6.15 -53.12
N ALA A 18 -40.86 -5.40 -54.11
CA ALA A 18 -39.82 -4.39 -53.92
C ALA A 18 -39.89 -3.29 -54.99
N ALA A 19 -39.97 -2.02 -54.57
CA ALA A 19 -39.77 -0.78 -55.35
C ALA A 19 -39.98 0.44 -54.41
N GLN A 20 -39.47 1.65 -54.66
CA GLN A 20 -38.34 2.17 -55.46
C GLN A 20 -38.05 3.59 -54.94
N SER A 21 -36.81 4.09 -55.08
CA SER A 21 -36.51 5.52 -54.89
C SER A 21 -36.94 6.33 -56.12
N PRO A 22 -37.14 7.66 -55.97
CA PRO A 22 -36.17 8.56 -56.59
C PRO A 22 -35.68 9.68 -55.65
N ALA A 23 -34.79 10.54 -56.14
CA ALA A 23 -34.09 11.56 -55.36
C ALA A 23 -34.28 12.99 -55.93
N GLY A 24 -33.94 14.01 -55.13
CA GLY A 24 -33.68 15.37 -55.61
C GLY A 24 -34.25 16.50 -54.74
N GLY A 25 -33.52 17.62 -54.64
CA GLY A 25 -34.04 18.88 -54.08
C GLY A 25 -33.08 19.60 -53.11
N ASN A 26 -32.51 20.74 -53.54
CA ASN A 26 -31.79 21.67 -52.67
C ASN A 26 -32.76 22.60 -51.93
N GLY A 27 -32.38 23.11 -50.75
CA GLY A 27 -33.15 24.15 -50.05
C GLY A 27 -32.44 24.73 -48.82
N SER A 28 -31.65 25.79 -49.01
CA SER A 28 -31.05 26.54 -47.90
C SER A 28 -31.95 27.70 -47.46
N THR A 29 -32.33 27.73 -46.18
CA THR A 29 -32.94 28.90 -45.52
C THR A 29 -32.35 29.07 -44.12
N SER A 30 -32.55 30.25 -43.51
CA SER A 30 -31.76 30.71 -42.36
C SER A 30 -32.61 31.34 -41.26
N ARG A 31 -32.08 31.31 -40.03
CA ARG A 31 -32.55 32.02 -38.81
C ARG A 31 -33.94 31.66 -38.25
N ALA A 32 -33.92 31.00 -37.09
CA ALA A 32 -34.65 31.49 -35.92
C ALA A 32 -33.90 31.09 -34.62
N ARG A 33 -33.47 32.07 -33.80
CA ARG A 33 -32.98 31.81 -32.44
C ARG A 33 -34.07 32.16 -31.44
N VAL A 34 -34.74 31.16 -30.87
CA VAL A 34 -35.68 31.34 -29.77
C VAL A 34 -34.89 31.47 -28.46
N ARG A 35 -35.19 32.48 -27.64
CA ARG A 35 -34.67 32.63 -26.27
C ARG A 35 -35.66 32.00 -25.27
N PRO A 36 -35.20 31.25 -24.25
CA PRO A 36 -36.05 30.89 -23.12
C PRO A 36 -36.36 32.11 -22.23
N PRO A 37 -37.50 32.13 -21.53
CA PRO A 37 -37.89 33.23 -20.64
C PRO A 37 -37.10 33.22 -19.31
N ARG A 38 -36.96 34.40 -18.69
CA ARG A 38 -36.40 34.54 -17.33
C ARG A 38 -37.48 34.27 -16.26
N PRO A 39 -37.18 33.59 -15.15
CA PRO A 39 -38.07 33.53 -13.99
C PRO A 39 -38.15 34.88 -13.26
N LYS A 40 -39.28 35.15 -12.60
CA LYS A 40 -39.46 36.29 -11.69
C LYS A 40 -39.10 35.87 -10.24
N PRO A 41 -38.60 36.78 -9.39
CA PRO A 41 -38.24 36.44 -8.01
C PRO A 41 -39.49 36.19 -7.14
N ALA A 42 -39.43 35.17 -6.29
CA ALA A 42 -40.45 34.91 -5.28
C ALA A 42 -40.29 35.89 -4.09
N ARG A 43 -41.41 36.43 -3.58
CA ARG A 43 -41.42 37.20 -2.32
C ARG A 43 -41.30 36.23 -1.14
N GLY A 44 -40.38 36.51 -0.22
CA GLY A 44 -40.21 35.73 0.99
C GLY A 44 -41.35 35.94 2.02
N LYS A 45 -41.50 34.96 2.92
CA LYS A 45 -42.14 35.13 4.23
C LYS A 45 -41.13 34.70 5.29
N THR A 46 -40.71 35.64 6.14
CA THR A 46 -39.85 35.37 7.30
C THR A 46 -40.70 35.08 8.53
N SER A 47 -40.55 33.88 9.10
CA SER A 47 -41.05 33.54 10.44
C SER A 47 -39.86 33.47 11.40
N GLY A 48 -39.73 34.46 12.29
CA GLY A 48 -38.59 34.56 13.19
C GLY A 48 -38.65 33.56 14.35
N ALA A 49 -37.59 32.78 14.52
CA ALA A 49 -37.29 32.10 15.80
C ALA A 49 -36.52 33.07 16.71
N SER A 50 -36.69 32.95 18.03
CA SER A 50 -36.20 33.96 18.98
C SER A 50 -34.74 33.73 19.39
N ALA A 51 -33.99 34.81 19.60
CA ALA A 51 -32.59 34.75 20.09
C ALA A 51 -32.46 34.30 21.57
N ARG A 52 -33.51 33.76 22.19
CA ARG A 52 -33.48 33.21 23.56
C ARG A 52 -33.13 31.71 23.56
N ASP A 53 -33.52 30.98 22.53
CA ASP A 53 -33.40 29.52 22.46
C ASP A 53 -31.94 29.04 22.31
N GLU A 54 -31.10 29.79 21.57
CA GLU A 54 -29.67 29.47 21.43
C GLU A 54 -28.90 29.49 22.76
N ARG A 55 -29.26 30.40 23.69
CA ARG A 55 -28.57 30.51 24.99
C ARG A 55 -28.89 29.32 25.89
N ALA A 56 -30.12 28.79 25.83
CA ALA A 56 -30.50 27.59 26.56
C ALA A 56 -29.73 26.35 26.07
N LEU A 57 -29.49 26.23 24.75
CA LEU A 57 -28.74 25.11 24.17
C LEU A 57 -27.25 25.14 24.55
N LYS A 58 -26.61 26.32 24.47
CA LYS A 58 -25.17 26.48 24.77
C LYS A 58 -24.84 26.23 26.24
N GLY A 59 -25.77 26.51 27.18
CA GLY A 59 -25.59 26.19 28.60
C GLY A 59 -25.53 24.69 28.89
N ARG A 60 -26.51 23.91 28.40
CA ARG A 60 -26.59 22.46 28.65
C ARG A 60 -25.43 21.65 28.08
N LEU A 61 -24.77 22.14 27.02
CA LEU A 61 -23.60 21.46 26.44
C LEU A 61 -22.34 21.56 27.32
N ALA A 62 -22.27 22.53 28.25
CA ALA A 62 -21.15 22.68 29.18
C ALA A 62 -21.26 21.71 30.36
N GLU A 63 -22.44 21.56 30.97
CA GLU A 63 -22.66 20.66 32.11
C GLU A 63 -22.40 19.18 31.77
N LEU A 64 -22.76 18.76 30.55
CA LEU A 64 -22.53 17.39 30.06
C LEU A 64 -21.03 17.05 29.90
N ARG A 65 -20.15 18.05 29.79
CA ARG A 65 -18.70 17.84 29.73
C ARG A 65 -18.01 17.74 31.11
N LEU A 66 -18.74 18.01 32.20
CA LEU A 66 -18.22 18.01 33.57
C LEU A 66 -18.61 16.77 34.40
N LYS A 67 -19.41 15.86 33.85
CA LYS A 67 -19.88 14.62 34.53
C LYS A 67 -19.31 13.31 33.95
N ALA A 68 -18.15 13.38 33.29
CA ALA A 68 -17.53 12.24 32.60
C ALA A 68 -16.07 11.96 33.05
N GLY A 69 -15.86 11.83 34.37
CA GLY A 69 -14.86 10.90 34.91
C GLY A 69 -15.54 9.54 35.19
N THR A 70 -14.84 8.42 35.41
CA THR A 70 -13.38 8.22 35.57
C THR A 70 -13.02 6.73 35.44
N ALA A 71 -11.71 6.42 35.48
CA ALA A 71 -11.09 5.10 35.79
C ALA A 71 -10.98 4.05 34.66
N PRO A 72 -10.07 3.04 34.76
CA PRO A 72 -8.86 2.92 35.62
C PRO A 72 -7.55 2.72 34.82
N ALA A 73 -6.41 2.54 35.51
CA ALA A 73 -5.08 2.29 34.92
C ALA A 73 -4.22 1.30 35.74
N SER A 74 -3.18 0.73 35.14
CA SER A 74 -2.24 -0.26 35.74
C SER A 74 -0.98 -0.43 34.87
N SER A 75 0.19 -0.90 35.35
CA SER A 75 0.71 -0.93 36.75
C SER A 75 2.25 -1.14 36.87
N SER A 76 3.04 -1.14 35.78
CA SER A 76 4.50 -1.39 35.79
C SER A 76 5.21 -0.47 34.78
N GLY A 77 6.42 0.07 35.01
CA GLY A 77 7.50 -0.31 35.94
C GLY A 77 8.63 -0.97 35.13
N ASP A 78 9.86 -0.45 35.04
CA ASP A 78 10.57 0.53 35.90
C ASP A 78 11.51 1.49 35.13
N SER A 79 12.08 2.50 35.82
CA SER A 79 13.16 3.40 35.33
C SER A 79 14.51 3.11 36.04
N PRO A 80 15.68 3.59 35.55
CA PRO A 80 16.18 4.97 35.84
C PRO A 80 16.68 5.74 34.58
N THR A 81 16.56 7.07 34.46
CA THR A 81 17.36 8.16 35.11
C THR A 81 18.83 8.18 34.64
N ALA A 82 19.43 9.24 34.05
CA ALA A 82 19.02 10.63 33.75
C ALA A 82 19.57 11.06 32.33
N LEU A 83 19.93 12.30 31.92
CA LEU A 83 20.14 13.61 32.58
C LEU A 83 20.02 14.77 31.54
N ARG A 84 19.69 15.98 32.01
CA ARG A 84 19.44 17.24 31.28
C ARG A 84 20.73 17.98 30.86
N LYS A 85 20.84 18.43 29.59
CA LYS A 85 21.57 19.67 29.19
C LYS A 85 21.29 20.16 27.75
N GLN A 86 20.95 21.44 27.64
CA GLN A 86 21.21 22.37 26.51
C GLN A 86 22.22 23.42 27.03
N PRO A 87 22.73 24.40 26.24
CA PRO A 87 22.47 24.73 24.83
C PRO A 87 23.75 24.75 23.95
N GLY A 88 23.63 25.18 22.68
CA GLY A 88 24.75 25.50 21.80
C GLY A 88 24.28 25.95 20.41
N ASP A 89 24.73 27.12 19.95
CA ASP A 89 24.35 27.78 18.69
C ASP A 89 25.59 27.99 17.78
N ARG A 90 25.36 28.43 16.53
CA ARG A 90 26.29 28.69 15.39
C ARG A 90 26.44 27.50 14.42
N SER A 91 26.33 27.61 13.08
CA SER A 91 26.68 28.65 12.06
C SER A 91 28.18 28.75 11.76
N THR A 92 28.71 28.72 10.54
CA THR A 92 28.23 28.41 9.16
C THR A 92 29.45 27.95 8.32
N ASP A 93 29.28 27.67 7.01
CA ASP A 93 30.30 27.66 5.94
C ASP A 93 31.39 26.55 5.98
N ALA A 94 31.76 25.79 4.92
CA ALA A 94 31.57 25.76 3.46
C ALA A 94 32.72 26.34 2.59
N TYR A 95 33.36 25.46 1.78
CA TYR A 95 34.38 25.74 0.74
C TYR A 95 35.74 26.31 1.25
N ALA A 96 36.88 26.26 0.55
CA ALA A 96 37.25 25.80 -0.80
C ALA A 96 38.67 25.13 -0.82
N PRO A 97 39.21 24.61 -1.95
CA PRO A 97 40.41 23.74 -1.95
C PRO A 97 41.64 24.20 -2.78
N ALA A 98 42.76 23.48 -2.59
CA ALA A 98 43.71 22.97 -3.61
C ALA A 98 45.08 23.65 -3.93
N ARG A 99 46.10 22.77 -4.07
CA ARG A 99 47.36 22.82 -4.87
C ARG A 99 48.56 23.70 -4.44
N GLY A 100 49.75 23.07 -4.51
CA GLY A 100 51.09 23.67 -4.51
C GLY A 100 52.15 22.57 -4.76
N ARG A 101 53.28 22.87 -5.44
CA ARG A 101 54.34 21.90 -5.81
C ARG A 101 55.74 22.54 -5.68
N ALA A 102 56.75 21.65 -5.64
CA ALA A 102 58.17 21.85 -6.03
C ALA A 102 59.24 21.95 -4.92
N LYS A 103 60.47 21.59 -5.34
CA LYS A 103 61.81 21.54 -4.68
C LYS A 103 62.80 22.28 -5.64
N PRO A 104 64.11 22.51 -5.37
CA PRO A 104 65.13 21.60 -4.81
C PRO A 104 66.00 22.31 -3.71
N GLU A 105 67.32 22.20 -3.46
CA GLU A 105 68.40 21.35 -4.02
C GLU A 105 69.59 21.02 -3.07
N ALA A 106 70.57 21.92 -2.88
CA ALA A 106 72.01 21.64 -2.71
C ALA A 106 72.77 22.77 -1.98
N ALA A 107 74.03 22.68 -1.50
CA ALA A 107 74.98 21.56 -1.23
C ALA A 107 76.18 22.10 -0.39
N SER A 108 77.15 21.22 -0.04
CA SER A 108 78.57 21.44 0.37
C SER A 108 78.97 20.61 1.62
N LEU A 109 80.26 20.41 1.97
CA LEU A 109 81.41 19.81 1.27
C LEU A 109 82.63 19.89 2.22
N ALA A 110 83.16 18.76 2.72
CA ALA A 110 84.46 18.69 3.43
C ALA A 110 84.97 17.21 3.44
N PRO A 111 86.30 16.93 3.56
CA PRO A 111 86.89 15.80 2.84
C PRO A 111 87.47 14.63 3.69
N ALA A 112 87.98 13.62 2.97
CA ALA A 112 88.76 12.47 3.46
C ALA A 112 90.16 12.89 4.00
N LYS A 113 91.08 12.03 4.49
CA LYS A 113 91.40 10.58 4.37
C LYS A 113 92.26 10.20 5.63
N HIS A 114 92.96 9.08 5.87
CA HIS A 114 93.35 7.84 5.17
C HIS A 114 93.82 6.80 6.25
N GLY A 115 93.81 5.49 5.96
CA GLY A 115 94.67 4.50 6.67
C GLY A 115 93.94 3.38 7.44
N GLY A 116 94.66 2.31 7.78
CA GLY A 116 94.12 1.14 8.49
C GLY A 116 95.20 0.24 9.12
N GLY A 117 94.77 -0.76 9.89
CA GLY A 117 95.60 -1.74 10.59
C GLY A 117 94.71 -2.71 11.40
N GLY A 118 95.19 -3.92 11.67
CA GLY A 118 94.43 -4.97 12.38
C GLY A 118 94.97 -5.29 13.78
N GLY A 119 94.22 -6.09 14.56
CA GLY A 119 94.68 -6.62 15.85
C GLY A 119 93.57 -7.08 16.81
N ASP A 120 93.60 -8.36 17.15
CA ASP A 120 93.12 -9.06 18.36
C ASP A 120 91.69 -8.94 18.96
N PRO A 121 91.07 -10.09 19.34
CA PRO A 121 89.90 -10.20 20.22
C PRO A 121 90.29 -10.67 21.65
N PRO A 122 89.35 -11.10 22.52
CA PRO A 122 88.11 -10.47 22.98
C PRO A 122 88.11 -10.29 24.53
N ARG A 123 87.16 -9.52 25.09
CA ARG A 123 86.85 -9.60 26.55
C ARG A 123 85.37 -9.77 26.89
N ARG A 124 85.13 -10.82 27.69
CA ARG A 124 83.85 -11.38 28.17
C ARG A 124 83.23 -10.50 29.25
N LYS A 125 81.99 -9.99 29.05
CA LYS A 125 81.21 -9.28 30.10
C LYS A 125 80.17 -10.20 30.76
N LEU A 126 79.82 -9.86 32.01
CA LEU A 126 79.16 -10.77 32.96
C LEU A 126 77.64 -10.87 32.80
N ARG A 127 77.08 -11.94 33.38
CA ARG A 127 75.70 -12.42 33.17
C ARG A 127 74.72 -11.73 34.13
N GLY A 128 73.93 -10.77 33.63
CA GLY A 128 72.89 -10.10 34.42
C GLY A 128 71.71 -11.01 34.79
N ARG A 129 71.29 -11.00 36.06
CA ARG A 129 70.17 -11.78 36.61
C ARG A 129 68.84 -11.20 36.09
N ARG A 130 67.99 -12.01 35.44
CA ARG A 130 66.64 -11.58 34.99
C ARG A 130 65.61 -11.78 36.10
N GLY A 131 64.87 -10.72 36.46
CA GLY A 131 63.67 -10.81 37.28
C GLY A 131 62.47 -11.38 36.51
N PRO A 132 61.43 -11.89 37.19
CA PRO A 132 60.26 -12.48 36.55
C PRO A 132 59.41 -11.41 35.83
N ARG A 133 59.05 -11.67 34.56
CA ARG A 133 58.13 -10.83 33.79
C ARG A 133 56.69 -11.12 34.21
N LYS A 134 55.91 -10.09 34.54
CA LYS A 134 54.45 -10.20 34.78
C LYS A 134 53.77 -10.71 33.49
N PRO A 135 52.82 -11.67 33.56
CA PRO A 135 52.12 -12.18 32.38
C PRO A 135 51.23 -11.08 31.78
N SER A 136 51.18 -11.01 30.44
CA SER A 136 50.39 -10.00 29.73
C SER A 136 48.90 -10.36 29.70
N ARG A 137 48.04 -9.39 30.02
CA ARG A 137 46.57 -9.56 30.05
C ARG A 137 45.90 -9.53 28.66
N SER A 138 46.60 -9.88 27.59
CA SER A 138 46.08 -9.85 26.21
C SER A 138 45.16 -11.02 25.87
N GLY A 139 45.37 -12.20 26.49
CA GLY A 139 44.63 -13.42 26.15
C GLY A 139 43.12 -13.39 26.43
N THR A 140 42.66 -12.60 27.41
CA THR A 140 41.24 -12.55 27.79
C THR A 140 40.37 -11.86 26.74
N ARG A 141 40.82 -10.74 26.15
CA ARG A 141 40.05 -10.05 25.08
C ARG A 141 39.85 -10.96 23.86
N LEU A 142 40.88 -11.68 23.44
CA LEU A 142 40.79 -12.61 22.31
C LEU A 142 39.87 -13.81 22.61
N ARG A 143 39.83 -14.30 23.86
CA ARG A 143 38.87 -15.32 24.30
C ARG A 143 37.43 -14.84 24.19
N TRP A 144 37.12 -13.62 24.66
CA TRP A 144 35.78 -13.04 24.55
C TRP A 144 35.36 -12.77 23.10
N ILE A 145 36.27 -12.33 22.22
CA ILE A 145 35.98 -12.16 20.78
C ILE A 145 35.64 -13.51 20.12
N ARG A 146 36.39 -14.57 20.44
CA ARG A 146 36.10 -15.93 19.92
C ARG A 146 34.76 -16.47 20.44
N ILE A 147 34.46 -16.26 21.72
CA ILE A 147 33.15 -16.63 22.30
C ILE A 147 32.02 -15.85 21.60
N GLY A 148 32.17 -14.54 21.38
CA GLY A 148 31.20 -13.72 20.65
C GLY A 148 30.95 -14.20 19.22
N LEU A 149 32.01 -14.59 18.49
CA LEU A 149 31.88 -15.17 17.15
C LEU A 149 31.14 -16.52 17.16
N VAL A 150 31.45 -17.41 18.12
CA VAL A 150 30.78 -18.71 18.26
C VAL A 150 29.30 -18.55 18.65
N LEU A 151 29.00 -17.65 19.60
CA LEU A 151 27.63 -17.33 19.99
C LEU A 151 26.84 -16.66 18.86
N SER A 152 27.47 -15.79 18.07
CA SER A 152 26.85 -15.20 16.87
C SER A 152 26.55 -16.27 15.82
N GLY A 153 27.48 -17.20 15.55
CA GLY A 153 27.25 -18.34 14.67
C GLY A 153 26.10 -19.24 15.14
N LEU A 154 26.05 -19.56 16.44
CA LEU A 154 24.95 -20.32 17.06
C LEU A 154 23.60 -19.57 16.97
N ALA A 155 23.58 -18.25 17.21
CA ALA A 155 22.36 -17.45 17.11
C ALA A 155 21.83 -17.38 15.66
N CYS A 156 22.72 -17.20 14.67
CA CYS A 156 22.37 -17.26 13.25
C CYS A 156 21.85 -18.65 12.85
N LEU A 157 22.49 -19.73 13.32
CA LEU A 157 22.08 -21.10 13.00
C LEU A 157 20.76 -21.48 13.67
N ALA A 158 20.54 -21.07 14.93
CA ALA A 158 19.27 -21.22 15.63
C ALA A 158 18.15 -20.45 14.92
N GLY A 159 18.37 -19.16 14.60
CA GLY A 159 17.40 -18.35 13.86
C GLY A 159 17.06 -18.93 12.48
N MET A 160 18.06 -19.41 11.74
CA MET A 160 17.86 -20.05 10.44
C MET A 160 17.14 -21.41 10.56
N SER A 161 17.39 -22.17 11.64
CA SER A 161 16.64 -23.38 11.98
C SER A 161 15.19 -23.08 12.35
N THR A 162 14.91 -22.01 13.11
CA THR A 162 13.55 -21.55 13.41
C THR A 162 12.80 -21.14 12.14
N VAL A 163 13.44 -20.36 11.26
CA VAL A 163 12.86 -19.98 9.96
C VAL A 163 12.57 -21.21 9.09
N PHE A 164 13.49 -22.18 9.02
CA PHE A 164 13.30 -23.41 8.25
C PHE A 164 12.18 -24.29 8.81
N GLY A 165 12.16 -24.56 10.12
CA GLY A 165 11.12 -25.35 10.77
C GLY A 165 9.74 -24.70 10.64
N MET A 166 9.69 -23.37 10.73
CA MET A 166 8.46 -22.62 10.50
C MET A 166 8.00 -22.66 9.04
N MET A 167 8.92 -22.54 8.07
CA MET A 167 8.60 -22.66 6.64
C MET A 167 7.98 -24.03 6.32
N MET A 168 8.52 -25.11 6.90
CA MET A 168 7.98 -26.46 6.77
C MET A 168 6.60 -26.63 7.44
N ALA A 169 6.38 -26.03 8.61
CA ALA A 169 5.09 -26.08 9.30
C ALA A 169 3.98 -25.30 8.57
N VAL A 170 4.33 -24.16 7.95
CA VAL A 170 3.41 -23.23 7.29
C VAL A 170 3.04 -23.68 5.87
N ALA A 171 3.79 -24.61 5.27
CA ALA A 171 3.45 -25.18 3.97
C ALA A 171 2.05 -25.84 3.91
N GLY A 172 1.49 -26.23 5.06
CA GLY A 172 0.12 -26.75 5.17
C GLY A 172 -1.00 -25.71 4.97
N ASP A 173 -0.70 -24.41 5.08
CA ASP A 173 -1.70 -23.33 4.89
C ASP A 173 -1.98 -23.02 3.39
N LEU A 174 -1.04 -23.37 2.50
CA LEU A 174 -1.06 -23.00 1.08
C LEU A 174 -2.30 -23.44 0.28
N PRO A 175 -2.95 -24.61 0.52
CA PRO A 175 -4.15 -25.01 -0.21
C PRO A 175 -5.31 -24.01 -0.11
N ALA A 176 -5.36 -23.19 0.95
CA ALA A 176 -6.37 -22.14 1.11
C ALA A 176 -6.21 -20.97 0.12
N LEU A 177 -5.05 -20.83 -0.54
CA LEU A 177 -4.83 -19.82 -1.59
C LEU A 177 -5.16 -20.34 -2.99
N ASP A 178 -4.82 -21.59 -3.31
CA ASP A 178 -4.92 -22.11 -4.69
C ASP A 178 -6.28 -22.72 -5.05
N ASN A 179 -7.25 -22.68 -4.13
CA ASN A 179 -8.65 -23.06 -4.36
C ASN A 179 -9.38 -22.09 -5.33
N GLN A 180 -8.99 -22.11 -6.61
CA GLN A 180 -9.77 -21.50 -7.69
C GLN A 180 -11.20 -22.08 -7.77
N ALA A 181 -11.42 -23.29 -7.25
CA ALA A 181 -12.75 -23.86 -7.07
C ALA A 181 -13.61 -23.01 -6.13
N GLU A 182 -13.09 -22.59 -4.97
CA GLU A 182 -13.81 -21.69 -4.05
C GLU A 182 -13.99 -20.29 -4.64
N PHE A 183 -12.98 -19.76 -5.36
CA PHE A 183 -13.15 -18.48 -6.09
C PHE A 183 -14.23 -18.53 -7.18
N ARG A 184 -14.47 -19.71 -7.81
CA ARG A 184 -15.55 -19.92 -8.78
C ARG A 184 -16.91 -20.22 -8.11
N ALA A 185 -16.90 -20.86 -6.95
CA ALA A 185 -18.08 -21.10 -6.11
C ALA A 185 -18.42 -19.91 -5.17
N ALA A 186 -17.66 -18.81 -5.26
CA ALA A 186 -17.61 -17.72 -4.30
C ALA A 186 -18.99 -17.09 -4.03
N GLN A 187 -19.55 -17.40 -2.85
CA GLN A 187 -20.81 -16.81 -2.41
C GLN A 187 -20.56 -15.42 -1.83
N ASN A 188 -21.52 -14.51 -2.05
CA ASN A 188 -21.46 -13.17 -1.47
C ASN A 188 -21.86 -13.30 0.01
N SER A 189 -21.07 -12.72 0.91
CA SER A 189 -21.40 -12.72 2.34
C SER A 189 -22.63 -11.86 2.61
N VAL A 190 -23.31 -12.13 3.73
CA VAL A 190 -24.56 -11.46 4.12
C VAL A 190 -24.49 -11.01 5.58
N LEU A 191 -25.04 -9.81 5.85
CA LEU A 191 -25.28 -9.33 7.21
C LEU A 191 -26.71 -9.66 7.61
N LEU A 192 -26.86 -10.25 8.79
CA LEU A 192 -28.14 -10.67 9.37
C LEU A 192 -28.48 -9.83 10.62
N ALA A 193 -29.72 -9.39 10.73
CA ALA A 193 -30.32 -8.78 11.92
C ALA A 193 -31.44 -9.71 12.40
N GLY A 194 -31.21 -10.41 13.52
CA GLY A 194 -31.94 -11.66 13.80
C GLY A 194 -31.88 -12.59 12.58
N ASN A 195 -33.04 -13.10 12.14
CA ASN A 195 -33.15 -13.96 10.97
C ASN A 195 -33.29 -13.19 9.63
N ARG A 196 -33.36 -11.85 9.62
CA ARG A 196 -33.49 -11.03 8.40
C ARG A 196 -32.12 -10.73 7.81
N GLN A 197 -31.92 -10.97 6.51
CA GLN A 197 -30.80 -10.39 5.78
C GLN A 197 -31.05 -8.89 5.59
N VAL A 198 -30.15 -8.05 6.10
CA VAL A 198 -30.21 -6.58 6.01
C VAL A 198 -29.19 -6.00 5.03
N ALA A 199 -28.13 -6.73 4.72
CA ALA A 199 -27.16 -6.35 3.70
C ALA A 199 -26.53 -7.56 3.02
N LYS A 200 -26.03 -7.34 1.82
CA LYS A 200 -25.27 -8.30 1.02
C LYS A 200 -23.94 -7.67 0.64
N LEU A 201 -22.85 -8.26 1.13
CA LEU A 201 -21.48 -7.79 0.88
C LEU A 201 -21.05 -8.28 -0.52
N THR A 202 -21.52 -7.54 -1.54
CA THR A 202 -21.74 -8.11 -2.88
C THR A 202 -20.65 -7.74 -3.87
N GLY A 203 -19.99 -8.76 -4.44
CA GLY A 203 -19.04 -8.59 -5.53
C GLY A 203 -19.63 -8.07 -6.85
N LYS A 204 -20.96 -8.09 -7.03
CA LYS A 204 -21.64 -7.65 -8.27
C LYS A 204 -21.58 -6.15 -8.57
N LYS A 205 -21.11 -5.33 -7.61
CA LYS A 205 -20.63 -3.95 -7.86
C LYS A 205 -19.14 -3.79 -7.48
N ASN A 206 -18.69 -4.48 -6.43
CA ASN A 206 -17.39 -4.24 -5.78
C ASN A 206 -16.30 -5.29 -6.11
N ARG A 207 -16.58 -6.31 -6.94
CA ARG A 207 -15.63 -7.32 -7.45
C ARG A 207 -15.81 -7.51 -8.95
N ILE A 208 -15.60 -6.46 -9.74
CA ILE A 208 -15.41 -6.59 -11.19
C ILE A 208 -13.99 -7.13 -11.42
N LEU A 209 -13.78 -8.42 -11.15
CA LEU A 209 -12.45 -9.02 -11.14
C LEU A 209 -11.79 -8.93 -12.51
N VAL A 210 -10.55 -8.46 -12.53
CA VAL A 210 -9.68 -8.42 -13.72
C VAL A 210 -8.86 -9.70 -13.82
N ARG A 211 -8.74 -10.23 -15.03
CA ARG A 211 -7.86 -11.33 -15.41
C ARG A 211 -6.46 -10.77 -15.72
N GLU A 212 -5.50 -11.69 -15.81
CA GLU A 212 -4.16 -11.36 -16.29
C GLU A 212 -4.26 -10.76 -17.70
N GLY A 213 -3.72 -9.55 -17.90
CA GLY A 213 -3.81 -8.81 -19.16
C GLY A 213 -5.06 -7.95 -19.37
N GLU A 214 -6.04 -7.94 -18.45
CA GLU A 214 -7.18 -6.98 -18.49
C GLU A 214 -6.87 -5.66 -17.75
N VAL A 215 -5.60 -5.38 -17.46
CA VAL A 215 -5.13 -4.25 -16.64
C VAL A 215 -4.11 -3.41 -17.41
N SER A 216 -4.21 -2.09 -17.30
CA SER A 216 -3.27 -1.14 -17.91
C SER A 216 -1.84 -1.39 -17.39
N PRO A 217 -0.84 -1.51 -18.27
CA PRO A 217 0.56 -1.56 -17.86
C PRO A 217 1.00 -0.36 -17.03
N MET A 218 0.31 0.79 -17.10
CA MET A 218 0.64 1.96 -16.28
C MET A 218 0.40 1.71 -14.79
N ILE A 219 -0.68 1.02 -14.41
CA ILE A 219 -0.94 0.69 -12.98
C ILE A 219 -0.10 -0.50 -12.51
N GLU A 220 0.14 -1.52 -13.36
CA GLU A 220 1.14 -2.55 -13.04
C GLU A 220 2.50 -1.90 -12.72
N ASN A 221 2.97 -1.02 -13.62
CA ASN A 221 4.21 -0.27 -13.45
C ASN A 221 4.20 0.67 -12.23
N ALA A 222 3.11 1.40 -11.98
CA ALA A 222 3.03 2.35 -10.86
C ALA A 222 3.15 1.64 -9.50
N VAL A 223 2.45 0.51 -9.33
CA VAL A 223 2.50 -0.30 -8.11
C VAL A 223 3.87 -0.95 -7.93
N ILE A 224 4.44 -1.55 -8.98
CA ILE A 224 5.82 -2.07 -8.95
C ILE A 224 6.81 -0.95 -8.60
N ALA A 225 6.69 0.23 -9.22
CA ALA A 225 7.63 1.33 -9.04
C ALA A 225 7.74 1.84 -7.59
N ILE A 226 6.65 1.83 -6.84
CA ILE A 226 6.60 2.37 -5.47
C ILE A 226 6.69 1.30 -4.38
N GLU A 227 5.99 0.17 -4.52
CA GLU A 227 5.95 -0.88 -3.50
C GLU A 227 7.12 -1.85 -3.64
N ASP A 228 7.42 -2.30 -4.86
CA ASP A 228 8.34 -3.43 -5.10
C ASP A 228 9.07 -3.33 -6.43
N ARG A 229 10.02 -2.38 -6.50
CA ARG A 229 10.82 -2.09 -7.72
C ARG A 229 11.63 -3.27 -8.27
N ARG A 230 11.65 -4.40 -7.57
CA ARG A 230 12.35 -5.64 -7.93
C ARG A 230 11.40 -6.82 -8.03
N PHE A 231 10.10 -6.58 -8.18
CA PHE A 231 9.09 -7.62 -8.23
C PHE A 231 9.42 -8.77 -9.20
N PHE A 232 10.07 -8.52 -10.34
CA PHE A 232 10.48 -9.58 -11.28
C PHE A 232 11.87 -10.20 -11.03
N GLU A 233 12.66 -9.72 -10.05
CA GLU A 233 14.02 -10.21 -9.72
C GLU A 233 14.07 -11.28 -8.59
N HIS A 234 13.02 -11.41 -7.78
CA HIS A 234 13.05 -12.24 -6.55
C HIS A 234 11.99 -13.36 -6.54
N GLU A 235 12.14 -14.34 -5.65
CA GLU A 235 11.14 -15.38 -5.36
C GLU A 235 10.47 -15.07 -4.01
N GLY A 236 9.33 -14.38 -4.03
CA GLY A 236 8.50 -14.02 -2.86
C GLY A 236 9.09 -12.98 -1.90
N ILE A 237 10.42 -12.92 -1.75
CA ILE A 237 11.14 -12.11 -0.75
C ILE A 237 12.32 -11.38 -1.39
N ASP A 238 12.32 -10.04 -1.40
CA ASP A 238 13.51 -9.26 -1.79
C ASP A 238 14.54 -9.22 -0.65
N ALA A 239 15.37 -10.27 -0.54
CA ALA A 239 16.47 -10.33 0.43
C ALA A 239 17.46 -9.15 0.28
N ARG A 240 17.72 -8.69 -0.95
CA ARG A 240 18.51 -7.47 -1.24
C ARG A 240 17.78 -6.20 -0.80
N GLY A 241 16.47 -6.26 -0.58
CA GLY A 241 15.59 -5.18 -0.16
C GLY A 241 15.58 -5.05 1.35
N ILE A 242 15.48 -6.17 2.05
CA ILE A 242 15.62 -6.28 3.51
C ILE A 242 16.98 -5.72 3.97
N VAL A 243 18.08 -6.16 3.35
CA VAL A 243 19.44 -5.66 3.69
C VAL A 243 19.59 -4.16 3.41
N ARG A 244 19.01 -3.66 2.30
CA ARG A 244 18.97 -2.23 1.96
C ARG A 244 18.21 -1.42 3.02
N ALA A 245 17.02 -1.88 3.40
CA ALA A 245 16.16 -1.19 4.37
C ALA A 245 16.85 -1.12 5.73
N LEU A 246 17.28 -2.27 6.27
CA LEU A 246 18.01 -2.35 7.55
C LEU A 246 19.22 -1.39 7.59
N TRP A 247 20.01 -1.31 6.51
CA TRP A 247 21.15 -0.40 6.42
C TRP A 247 20.77 1.08 6.30
N ALA A 248 19.65 1.40 5.68
CA ALA A 248 19.11 2.76 5.61
C ALA A 248 18.52 3.21 6.94
N ASP A 249 17.83 2.31 7.65
CA ASP A 249 17.19 2.57 8.94
C ASP A 249 18.26 2.72 10.04
N LEU A 250 19.27 1.82 10.08
CA LEU A 250 20.46 1.96 10.94
C LEU A 250 21.25 3.26 10.70
N ARG A 251 21.13 3.86 9.52
CA ARG A 251 21.78 5.14 9.18
C ARG A 251 20.96 6.37 9.56
N ARG A 252 19.65 6.23 9.80
CA ARG A 252 18.77 7.33 10.21
C ARG A 252 18.34 7.27 11.67
N GLY A 253 18.38 6.09 12.30
CA GLY A 253 17.89 5.86 13.66
C GLY A 253 16.38 5.62 13.75
N GLU A 254 15.71 5.52 12.60
CA GLU A 254 14.26 5.38 12.43
C GLU A 254 13.96 4.45 11.23
N ALA A 255 12.76 3.86 11.21
CA ALA A 255 12.33 2.98 10.11
C ALA A 255 11.78 3.79 8.94
N VAL A 256 12.57 3.93 7.86
CA VAL A 256 12.29 4.85 6.74
C VAL A 256 12.04 4.11 5.43
N GLN A 257 12.36 2.81 5.35
CA GLN A 257 12.22 2.04 4.10
C GLN A 257 11.39 0.78 4.28
N GLY A 258 10.29 0.68 3.52
CA GLY A 258 9.57 -0.58 3.34
C GLY A 258 10.47 -1.69 2.77
N ALA A 259 10.34 -2.88 3.36
CA ALA A 259 11.05 -4.10 2.98
C ALA A 259 10.11 -5.26 2.61
N SER A 260 8.79 -5.03 2.55
CA SER A 260 7.80 -6.05 2.17
C SER A 260 7.57 -6.06 0.66
N THR A 261 7.54 -7.25 0.07
CA THR A 261 7.23 -7.44 -1.37
C THR A 261 5.73 -7.35 -1.65
N ILE A 262 5.34 -7.13 -2.91
CA ILE A 262 3.93 -7.21 -3.34
C ILE A 262 3.32 -8.57 -2.95
N THR A 263 4.09 -9.65 -3.08
CA THR A 263 3.66 -11.01 -2.75
C THR A 263 3.41 -11.21 -1.25
N GLN A 264 4.27 -10.67 -0.39
CA GLN A 264 4.03 -10.66 1.06
C GLN A 264 2.80 -9.83 1.43
N GLN A 265 2.59 -8.68 0.76
CA GLN A 265 1.37 -7.88 0.96
C GLN A 265 0.11 -8.62 0.50
N PHE A 266 0.15 -9.33 -0.64
CA PHE A 266 -0.96 -10.18 -1.10
C PHE A 266 -1.28 -11.30 -0.10
N VAL A 267 -0.27 -12.09 0.30
CA VAL A 267 -0.39 -13.18 1.27
C VAL A 267 -1.00 -12.68 2.58
N LYS A 268 -0.50 -11.55 3.11
CA LYS A 268 -1.03 -10.90 4.31
C LYS A 268 -2.52 -10.60 4.14
N ASN A 269 -2.91 -9.93 3.05
CA ASN A 269 -4.29 -9.47 2.83
C ASN A 269 -5.27 -10.62 2.50
N ALA A 270 -4.78 -11.75 1.98
CA ALA A 270 -5.58 -12.89 1.58
C ALA A 270 -5.83 -13.90 2.73
N LEU A 271 -4.91 -14.02 3.69
CA LEU A 271 -4.93 -15.05 4.74
C LEU A 271 -5.13 -14.51 6.17
N VAL A 272 -5.73 -13.34 6.34
CA VAL A 272 -5.90 -12.73 7.68
C VAL A 272 -6.74 -13.63 8.60
N ALA A 273 -6.08 -14.12 9.65
CA ALA A 273 -6.71 -14.83 10.76
C ALA A 273 -5.86 -14.78 12.05
N GLN A 274 -5.27 -13.61 12.38
CA GLN A 274 -4.79 -13.23 13.73
C GLN A 274 -4.22 -11.79 13.73
N ASP A 275 -4.54 -11.00 14.76
CA ASP A 275 -4.20 -9.56 14.88
C ASP A 275 -2.76 -9.26 15.34
N GLU A 276 -2.00 -10.29 15.72
CA GLU A 276 -0.70 -10.10 16.37
C GLU A 276 0.43 -9.82 15.36
N ARG A 277 0.83 -8.53 15.26
CA ARG A 277 1.98 -8.00 14.51
C ARG A 277 3.35 -8.51 15.01
N THR A 278 3.49 -9.81 15.13
CA THR A 278 4.68 -10.50 15.65
C THR A 278 5.71 -10.74 14.56
N ILE A 279 6.98 -10.89 14.97
CA ILE A 279 8.05 -11.37 14.08
C ILE A 279 7.67 -12.75 13.51
N PHE A 280 6.99 -13.59 14.30
CA PHE A 280 6.45 -14.88 13.87
C PHE A 280 5.45 -14.73 12.70
N GLN A 281 4.43 -13.87 12.81
CA GLN A 281 3.51 -13.60 11.69
C GLN A 281 4.27 -13.09 10.45
N LYS A 282 5.26 -12.22 10.62
CA LYS A 282 6.06 -11.71 9.49
C LYS A 282 6.94 -12.78 8.82
N LEU A 283 7.41 -13.78 9.56
CA LEU A 283 8.05 -14.97 9.00
C LEU A 283 7.04 -15.90 8.29
N ARG A 284 5.80 -16.03 8.82
CA ARG A 284 4.70 -16.75 8.15
C ARG A 284 4.39 -16.14 6.78
N GLU A 285 4.20 -14.81 6.72
CA GLU A 285 4.01 -14.07 5.47
C GLU A 285 5.14 -14.33 4.46
N ALA A 286 6.39 -14.33 4.92
CA ALA A 286 7.55 -14.53 4.06
C ALA A 286 7.64 -15.96 3.49
N ALA A 287 7.42 -16.98 4.33
CA ALA A 287 7.39 -18.38 3.90
C ALA A 287 6.27 -18.63 2.88
N LEU A 288 5.06 -18.14 3.15
CA LEU A 288 3.92 -18.25 2.25
C LEU A 288 4.16 -17.54 0.92
N ALA A 289 4.75 -16.34 0.93
CA ALA A 289 5.09 -15.60 -0.29
C ALA A 289 6.12 -16.34 -1.16
N TYR A 290 7.13 -16.96 -0.53
CA TYR A 290 8.11 -17.80 -1.24
C TYR A 290 7.45 -19.01 -1.88
N HIS A 291 6.63 -19.76 -1.14
CA HIS A 291 5.96 -20.95 -1.65
C HIS A 291 4.91 -20.63 -2.74
N LEU A 292 4.15 -19.54 -2.59
CA LEU A 292 3.13 -19.12 -3.55
C LEU A 292 3.71 -18.87 -4.94
N GLU A 293 4.85 -18.17 -5.03
CA GLU A 293 5.50 -17.89 -6.33
C GLU A 293 6.13 -19.12 -6.99
N ARG A 294 6.37 -20.21 -6.25
CA ARG A 294 6.74 -21.49 -6.85
C ARG A 294 5.57 -22.21 -7.52
N GLN A 295 4.34 -21.73 -7.30
CA GLN A 295 3.10 -22.26 -7.90
C GLN A 295 2.44 -21.25 -8.87
N TRP A 296 2.64 -19.95 -8.67
CA TRP A 296 1.94 -18.87 -9.37
C TRP A 296 2.91 -17.97 -10.14
N SER A 297 2.58 -17.62 -11.39
CA SER A 297 3.35 -16.64 -12.15
C SER A 297 3.34 -15.26 -11.45
N LYS A 298 4.41 -14.48 -11.63
CA LYS A 298 4.47 -13.08 -11.15
C LYS A 298 3.27 -12.25 -11.59
N ARG A 299 2.80 -12.45 -12.83
CA ARG A 299 1.61 -11.78 -13.37
C ARG A 299 0.31 -12.24 -12.69
N LYS A 300 0.14 -13.55 -12.41
CA LYS A 300 -0.98 -14.07 -11.60
C LYS A 300 -0.97 -13.45 -10.19
N VAL A 301 0.18 -13.40 -9.53
CA VAL A 301 0.34 -12.78 -8.20
C VAL A 301 -0.03 -11.29 -8.23
N LEU A 302 0.54 -10.51 -9.17
CA LEU A 302 0.24 -9.08 -9.30
C LEU A 302 -1.25 -8.84 -9.62
N THR A 303 -1.83 -9.65 -10.51
CA THR A 303 -3.27 -9.59 -10.84
C THR A 303 -4.12 -9.87 -9.61
N GLN A 304 -3.80 -10.89 -8.80
CA GLN A 304 -4.57 -11.19 -7.59
C GLN A 304 -4.38 -10.14 -6.48
N TYR A 305 -3.17 -9.58 -6.34
CA TYR A 305 -2.91 -8.42 -5.48
C TYR A 305 -3.79 -7.23 -5.89
N LEU A 306 -3.74 -6.83 -7.16
CA LEU A 306 -4.55 -5.73 -7.71
C LEU A 306 -6.06 -5.99 -7.64
N ASN A 307 -6.52 -7.25 -7.55
CA ASN A 307 -7.93 -7.60 -7.33
C ASN A 307 -8.39 -7.54 -5.86
N THR A 308 -7.46 -7.51 -4.89
CA THR A 308 -7.76 -7.70 -3.46
C THR A 308 -7.30 -6.56 -2.55
N ILE A 309 -6.31 -5.77 -2.96
CA ILE A 309 -5.84 -4.59 -2.23
C ILE A 309 -6.94 -3.52 -2.10
N TYR A 310 -6.94 -2.80 -0.99
CA TYR A 310 -7.86 -1.70 -0.71
C TYR A 310 -7.27 -0.37 -1.20
N PHE A 311 -8.06 0.39 -1.96
CA PHE A 311 -7.68 1.66 -2.55
C PHE A 311 -8.37 2.87 -1.89
N GLY A 312 -9.03 2.73 -0.74
CA GLY A 312 -9.81 3.81 -0.13
C GLY A 312 -11.25 3.86 -0.65
N ASN A 313 -12.10 4.72 -0.08
CA ASN A 313 -13.51 4.94 -0.50
C ASN A 313 -14.35 3.67 -0.79
N GLY A 314 -14.15 2.59 -0.02
CA GLY A 314 -14.85 1.31 -0.23
C GLY A 314 -14.41 0.53 -1.48
N ALA A 315 -13.40 1.02 -2.22
CA ALA A 315 -12.88 0.41 -3.42
C ALA A 315 -11.87 -0.70 -3.11
N TYR A 316 -12.35 -1.94 -3.14
CA TYR A 316 -11.51 -3.15 -3.10
C TYR A 316 -11.26 -3.61 -4.54
N GLY A 317 -9.98 -3.73 -4.90
CA GLY A 317 -9.55 -4.10 -6.24
C GLY A 317 -9.56 -2.96 -7.27
N ILE A 318 -8.64 -3.05 -8.24
CA ILE A 318 -8.26 -1.93 -9.12
C ILE A 318 -9.38 -1.43 -10.03
N GLU A 319 -10.20 -2.33 -10.59
CA GLU A 319 -11.35 -1.94 -11.42
C GLU A 319 -12.43 -1.23 -10.60
N SER A 320 -12.59 -1.58 -9.31
CA SER A 320 -13.43 -0.82 -8.39
C SER A 320 -12.81 0.57 -8.13
N ALA A 321 -11.50 0.65 -7.96
CA ALA A 321 -10.79 1.90 -7.68
C ALA A 321 -10.82 2.89 -8.85
N VAL A 322 -10.52 2.46 -10.08
CA VAL A 322 -10.57 3.36 -11.25
C VAL A 322 -11.99 3.90 -11.46
N ARG A 323 -13.02 3.07 -11.25
CA ARG A 323 -14.42 3.52 -11.27
C ARG A 323 -14.77 4.48 -10.14
N THR A 324 -14.24 4.23 -8.94
CA THR A 324 -14.49 5.07 -7.76
C THR A 324 -13.84 6.44 -7.87
N TYR A 325 -12.61 6.52 -8.41
CA TYR A 325 -11.83 7.78 -8.46
C TYR A 325 -11.95 8.54 -9.79
N PHE A 326 -12.22 7.87 -10.92
CA PHE A 326 -12.23 8.50 -12.26
C PHE A 326 -13.47 8.13 -13.08
N GLY A 327 -14.42 7.37 -12.51
CA GLY A 327 -15.60 6.90 -13.24
C GLY A 327 -16.52 8.03 -13.73
N LYS A 328 -16.66 9.10 -12.95
CA LYS A 328 -17.50 10.27 -13.30
C LYS A 328 -16.77 11.29 -14.17
N SER A 329 -15.51 11.60 -13.88
CA SER A 329 -14.71 12.56 -14.66
C SER A 329 -14.56 12.15 -16.12
N ARG A 330 -14.51 10.84 -16.40
CA ARG A 330 -14.54 10.24 -17.74
C ARG A 330 -15.92 10.28 -18.44
N GLY A 331 -16.93 10.93 -17.86
CA GLY A 331 -18.30 10.98 -18.38
C GLY A 331 -19.19 9.78 -18.02
N GLY A 332 -18.72 8.89 -17.15
CA GLY A 332 -19.35 7.60 -16.85
C GLY A 332 -18.71 6.44 -17.61
N VAL A 333 -18.27 5.41 -16.89
CA VAL A 333 -17.68 4.19 -17.48
C VAL A 333 -18.72 3.06 -17.54
N ALA A 334 -18.98 2.51 -18.72
CA ALA A 334 -20.07 1.53 -18.91
C ALA A 334 -19.83 0.24 -18.10
N ARG A 335 -20.89 -0.46 -17.65
CA ARG A 335 -20.74 -1.64 -16.76
C ARG A 335 -19.98 -2.81 -17.42
N ASN A 336 -20.05 -2.92 -18.74
CA ASN A 336 -19.39 -3.94 -19.56
C ASN A 336 -17.95 -3.56 -19.97
N GLU A 337 -17.52 -2.34 -19.68
CA GLU A 337 -16.18 -1.83 -19.99
C GLU A 337 -15.18 -2.20 -18.88
N ARG A 338 -13.89 -2.25 -19.20
CA ARG A 338 -12.80 -2.46 -18.23
C ARG A 338 -12.15 -1.12 -17.92
N ALA A 339 -12.60 -0.44 -16.87
CA ALA A 339 -12.04 0.83 -16.43
C ALA A 339 -10.51 0.72 -16.19
N ALA A 340 -10.07 -0.37 -15.57
CA ALA A 340 -8.67 -0.64 -15.26
C ALA A 340 -7.80 -1.01 -16.49
N ALA A 341 -8.39 -1.26 -17.66
CA ALA A 341 -7.63 -1.50 -18.89
C ALA A 341 -7.06 -0.21 -19.49
N VAL A 342 -7.70 0.94 -19.24
CA VAL A 342 -7.26 2.27 -19.68
C VAL A 342 -7.05 3.14 -18.46
N VAL A 343 -5.80 3.35 -18.08
CA VAL A 343 -5.39 4.16 -16.91
C VAL A 343 -4.15 4.96 -17.29
N GLU A 344 -4.24 6.28 -17.16
CA GLU A 344 -3.16 7.22 -17.45
C GLU A 344 -2.10 7.25 -16.34
N PRO A 345 -0.87 7.73 -16.60
CA PRO A 345 0.20 7.66 -15.60
C PRO A 345 -0.10 8.45 -14.31
N HIS A 346 -0.82 9.58 -14.39
CA HIS A 346 -1.21 10.36 -13.22
C HIS A 346 -2.28 9.64 -12.36
N GLU A 347 -3.26 8.99 -12.99
CA GLU A 347 -4.28 8.18 -12.33
C GLU A 347 -3.64 6.95 -11.67
N ALA A 348 -2.79 6.24 -12.42
CA ALA A 348 -2.05 5.06 -11.95
C ALA A 348 -1.16 5.39 -10.76
N ALA A 349 -0.43 6.51 -10.83
CA ALA A 349 0.42 7.00 -9.75
C ALA A 349 -0.37 7.44 -8.51
N LEU A 350 -1.59 7.94 -8.67
CA LEU A 350 -2.46 8.27 -7.54
C LEU A 350 -2.90 6.97 -6.85
N LEU A 351 -3.50 6.03 -7.58
CA LEU A 351 -3.99 4.77 -7.03
C LEU A 351 -2.88 3.94 -6.37
N ALA A 352 -1.70 3.82 -7.01
CA ALA A 352 -0.54 3.17 -6.41
C ALA A 352 0.02 3.95 -5.20
N GLY A 353 -0.13 5.28 -5.19
CA GLY A 353 0.20 6.13 -4.04
C GLY A 353 -0.68 5.85 -2.83
N VAL A 354 -1.99 5.70 -3.06
CA VAL A 354 -3.04 5.53 -2.03
C VAL A 354 -2.90 4.22 -1.27
N ILE A 355 -2.48 3.12 -1.92
CA ILE A 355 -2.28 1.78 -1.32
C ILE A 355 -1.56 1.83 0.05
N ALA A 356 -0.52 2.65 0.19
CA ALA A 356 0.33 2.66 1.38
C ALA A 356 -0.31 3.35 2.62
N SER A 357 -1.33 4.19 2.42
CA SER A 357 -2.22 4.67 3.47
C SER A 357 -3.52 5.19 2.83
N PRO A 358 -4.54 4.33 2.69
CA PRO A 358 -5.76 4.70 1.94
C PRO A 358 -6.60 5.83 2.55
N TYR A 359 -6.27 6.27 3.77
CA TYR A 359 -6.87 7.44 4.41
C TYR A 359 -5.97 8.68 4.32
N SER A 360 -4.66 8.55 4.59
CA SER A 360 -3.73 9.70 4.59
C SER A 360 -3.35 10.21 3.19
N TYR A 361 -3.61 9.43 2.16
CA TYR A 361 -3.37 9.77 0.75
C TYR A 361 -4.66 9.92 -0.05
N ASP A 362 -5.82 9.95 0.62
CA ASP A 362 -7.09 10.19 -0.06
C ASP A 362 -7.14 11.63 -0.63
N PRO A 363 -7.44 11.82 -1.92
CA PRO A 363 -7.40 13.11 -2.59
C PRO A 363 -8.49 14.09 -2.14
N ILE A 364 -9.48 13.65 -1.37
CA ILE A 364 -10.55 14.50 -0.82
C ILE A 364 -10.25 14.86 0.64
N GLN A 365 -9.76 13.91 1.44
CA GLN A 365 -9.37 14.17 2.84
C GLN A 365 -8.10 15.03 2.96
N ASP A 366 -7.07 14.73 2.15
CA ASP A 366 -5.87 15.57 2.04
C ASP A 366 -5.37 15.65 0.58
N PRO A 367 -5.93 16.58 -0.22
CA PRO A 367 -5.51 16.80 -1.60
C PRO A 367 -4.02 17.17 -1.76
N LYS A 368 -3.39 17.72 -0.70
CA LYS A 368 -1.98 18.11 -0.74
C LYS A 368 -1.09 16.86 -0.59
N THR A 369 -1.29 16.10 0.49
CA THR A 369 -0.50 14.91 0.78
C THR A 369 -0.75 13.81 -0.27
N ALA A 370 -1.96 13.72 -0.83
CA ALA A 370 -2.26 12.89 -2.00
C ALA A 370 -1.46 13.30 -3.25
N ARG A 371 -1.39 14.60 -3.57
CA ARG A 371 -0.60 15.11 -4.72
C ARG A 371 0.90 14.87 -4.52
N GLU A 372 1.42 15.11 -3.32
CA GLU A 372 2.82 14.86 -2.98
C GLU A 372 3.16 13.36 -3.12
N ARG A 373 2.31 12.47 -2.60
CA ARG A 373 2.46 11.01 -2.74
C ARG A 373 2.40 10.56 -4.20
N ARG A 374 1.41 11.01 -4.98
CA ARG A 374 1.29 10.75 -6.43
C ARG A 374 2.56 11.17 -7.18
N ASN A 375 3.07 12.37 -6.91
CA ASN A 375 4.26 12.89 -7.58
C ASN A 375 5.53 12.11 -7.21
N VAL A 376 5.62 11.54 -5.99
CA VAL A 376 6.67 10.58 -5.62
C VAL A 376 6.57 9.28 -6.44
N VAL A 377 5.36 8.75 -6.68
CA VAL A 377 5.18 7.56 -7.54
C VAL A 377 5.58 7.87 -9.00
N LEU A 378 5.14 9.00 -9.56
CA LEU A 378 5.54 9.44 -10.91
C LEU A 378 7.07 9.55 -11.03
N ALA A 379 7.74 10.12 -10.03
CA ALA A 379 9.20 10.20 -10.02
C ALA A 379 9.84 8.79 -9.99
N ARG A 380 9.29 7.86 -9.20
CA ARG A 380 9.75 6.46 -9.18
C ARG A 380 9.56 5.74 -10.52
N MET A 381 8.42 5.93 -11.19
CA MET A 381 8.15 5.36 -12.52
C MET A 381 9.13 5.90 -13.56
N ARG A 382 9.39 7.22 -13.56
CA ARG A 382 10.36 7.87 -14.45
C ARG A 382 11.79 7.37 -14.20
N ASP A 383 12.22 7.32 -12.94
CA ASP A 383 13.57 6.87 -12.58
C ASP A 383 13.81 5.40 -12.94
N GLN A 384 12.75 4.59 -12.97
CA GLN A 384 12.74 3.20 -13.42
C GLN A 384 12.45 3.04 -14.93
N ARG A 385 12.36 4.14 -15.68
CA ARG A 385 12.12 4.19 -17.14
C ARG A 385 10.78 3.58 -17.58
N MET A 386 9.81 3.48 -16.67
CA MET A 386 8.46 2.99 -16.96
C MET A 386 7.57 4.05 -17.61
N ILE A 387 7.93 5.34 -17.48
CA ILE A 387 7.34 6.48 -18.20
C ILE A 387 8.45 7.39 -18.73
N THR A 388 8.16 8.11 -19.81
CA THR A 388 9.09 9.09 -20.39
C THR A 388 9.19 10.37 -19.54
N PRO A 389 10.26 11.17 -19.69
CA PRO A 389 10.35 12.50 -19.08
C PRO A 389 9.27 13.49 -19.58
N ALA A 390 8.63 13.22 -20.72
CA ALA A 390 7.49 13.99 -21.22
C ALA A 390 6.23 13.67 -20.38
N GLN A 391 5.81 12.41 -20.37
CA GLN A 391 4.67 11.92 -19.58
C GLN A 391 4.81 12.25 -18.09
N TYR A 392 6.03 12.22 -17.53
CA TYR A 392 6.29 12.63 -16.15
C TYR A 392 5.89 14.10 -15.91
N ARG A 393 6.26 15.03 -16.79
CA ARG A 393 5.96 16.47 -16.64
C ARG A 393 4.47 16.74 -16.75
N GLU A 394 3.86 16.20 -17.79
CA GLU A 394 2.41 16.22 -18.02
C GLU A 394 1.65 15.70 -16.79
N SER A 395 2.03 14.53 -16.27
CA SER A 395 1.35 13.87 -15.16
C SER A 395 1.52 14.52 -13.77
N ILE A 396 2.56 15.35 -13.54
CA ILE A 396 2.68 16.09 -12.27
C ILE A 396 1.82 17.35 -12.23
N ASP A 397 1.56 17.95 -13.39
CA ASP A 397 0.74 19.16 -13.51
C ASP A 397 -0.76 18.84 -13.48
N GLU A 398 -1.12 17.61 -13.87
CA GLU A 398 -2.49 17.10 -13.87
C GLU A 398 -3.28 17.27 -12.57
N ALA A 399 -4.61 17.28 -12.70
CA ALA A 399 -5.54 17.43 -11.59
C ALA A 399 -5.50 16.23 -10.60
N LEU A 400 -6.18 16.41 -9.45
CA LEU A 400 -6.68 15.29 -8.66
C LEU A 400 -8.21 15.21 -8.86
N PRO A 401 -8.84 14.05 -8.68
CA PRO A 401 -10.30 13.94 -8.63
C PRO A 401 -10.88 14.92 -7.61
N ALA A 402 -11.96 15.61 -7.98
CA ALA A 402 -12.74 16.41 -7.06
C ALA A 402 -13.73 15.54 -6.27
N GLU A 403 -14.30 16.06 -5.18
CA GLU A 403 -15.29 15.35 -4.36
C GLU A 403 -16.48 14.84 -5.20
N GLY A 404 -16.90 15.63 -6.19
CA GLY A 404 -17.96 15.26 -7.14
C GLY A 404 -17.60 14.10 -8.08
N ASP A 405 -16.31 13.86 -8.34
CA ASP A 405 -15.84 12.76 -9.19
C ASP A 405 -15.86 11.41 -8.47
N ILE A 406 -15.73 11.41 -7.15
CA ILE A 406 -15.69 10.19 -6.34
C ILE A 406 -17.07 9.52 -6.33
N ASP A 407 -17.14 8.23 -6.66
CA ASP A 407 -18.38 7.42 -6.55
C ASP A 407 -18.13 6.12 -5.77
N PRO A 408 -18.21 6.15 -4.42
CA PRO A 408 -17.95 4.99 -3.58
C PRO A 408 -18.87 3.80 -3.93
N PRO A 409 -18.38 2.55 -3.98
CA PRO A 409 -19.17 1.39 -4.39
C PRO A 409 -20.30 1.03 -3.41
N LYS A 410 -21.48 1.66 -3.59
CA LYS A 410 -22.61 1.60 -2.65
C LYS A 410 -23.09 0.16 -2.40
N PRO A 411 -23.12 -0.31 -1.13
CA PRO A 411 -23.48 -1.68 -0.78
C PRO A 411 -24.93 -2.01 -1.17
N ASP A 412 -25.20 -3.30 -1.35
CA ASP A 412 -26.54 -3.86 -1.54
C ASP A 412 -27.17 -4.05 -0.15
N SER A 413 -27.69 -2.95 0.44
CA SER A 413 -28.01 -2.86 1.87
C SER A 413 -29.22 -1.99 2.18
N GLU A 414 -30.02 -2.41 3.15
CA GLU A 414 -31.09 -1.63 3.79
C GLU A 414 -30.55 -0.58 4.78
N VAL A 415 -29.28 -0.72 5.20
CA VAL A 415 -28.63 0.06 6.28
C VAL A 415 -27.16 0.36 5.93
N PRO A 416 -26.89 1.26 4.94
CA PRO A 416 -25.55 1.39 4.33
C PRO A 416 -24.43 1.70 5.32
N TYR A 417 -24.57 2.76 6.14
CA TYR A 417 -23.54 3.19 7.09
C TYR A 417 -23.14 2.08 8.09
N PHE A 418 -24.11 1.37 8.65
CA PHE A 418 -23.85 0.24 9.54
C PHE A 418 -23.18 -0.92 8.78
N SER A 419 -23.56 -1.15 7.53
CA SER A 419 -23.00 -2.22 6.70
C SER A 419 -21.54 -1.96 6.35
N ASP A 420 -21.18 -0.73 6.01
CA ASP A 420 -19.80 -0.35 5.70
C ASP A 420 -18.92 -0.41 6.97
N TRP A 421 -19.44 0.04 8.12
CA TRP A 421 -18.75 -0.07 9.42
C TRP A 421 -18.52 -1.52 9.86
N VAL A 422 -19.50 -2.42 9.68
CA VAL A 422 -19.32 -3.86 9.91
C VAL A 422 -18.37 -4.46 8.87
N THR A 423 -18.43 -4.03 7.60
CA THR A 423 -17.56 -4.53 6.53
C THR A 423 -16.10 -4.22 6.80
N GLN A 424 -15.76 -3.03 7.31
CA GLN A 424 -14.39 -2.68 7.71
C GLN A 424 -13.85 -3.67 8.76
N GLN A 425 -14.56 -3.86 9.87
CA GLN A 425 -14.19 -4.82 10.93
C GLN A 425 -14.05 -6.27 10.42
N LEU A 426 -14.93 -6.68 9.49
CA LEU A 426 -14.82 -8.00 8.86
C LEU A 426 -13.58 -8.11 7.97
N VAL A 427 -13.24 -7.06 7.21
CA VAL A 427 -12.07 -7.05 6.31
C VAL A 427 -10.79 -7.06 7.13
N ASP A 428 -10.71 -6.26 8.19
CA ASP A 428 -9.58 -6.22 9.11
C ASP A 428 -9.34 -7.58 9.78
N ARG A 429 -10.42 -8.31 10.10
CA ARG A 429 -10.34 -9.61 10.80
C ARG A 429 -10.18 -10.84 9.91
N TYR A 430 -10.70 -10.81 8.68
CA TYR A 430 -10.83 -12.00 7.81
C TYR A 430 -10.25 -11.82 6.39
N GLY A 431 -9.82 -10.62 6.01
CA GLY A 431 -9.30 -10.31 4.68
C GLY A 431 -10.40 -10.10 3.62
N ALA A 432 -10.19 -9.12 2.74
CA ALA A 432 -11.20 -8.70 1.75
C ALA A 432 -11.70 -9.85 0.84
N ALA A 433 -10.82 -10.78 0.46
CA ALA A 433 -11.18 -11.94 -0.35
C ALA A 433 -12.25 -12.81 0.33
N LYS A 434 -12.12 -13.06 1.64
CA LYS A 434 -13.05 -13.86 2.43
C LYS A 434 -14.35 -13.11 2.73
N VAL A 435 -14.27 -11.81 2.99
CA VAL A 435 -15.47 -10.98 3.23
C VAL A 435 -16.34 -10.84 1.99
N PHE A 436 -15.77 -10.59 0.81
CA PHE A 436 -16.54 -10.36 -0.41
C PHE A 436 -16.75 -11.62 -1.28
N GLY A 437 -16.24 -12.79 -0.86
CA GLY A 437 -16.34 -14.04 -1.63
C GLY A 437 -16.39 -15.36 -0.85
N GLY A 438 -16.13 -15.36 0.46
CA GLY A 438 -16.12 -16.56 1.30
C GLY A 438 -17.48 -16.97 1.87
N GLY A 439 -18.59 -16.40 1.38
CA GLY A 439 -19.95 -16.82 1.76
C GLY A 439 -20.32 -16.65 3.25
N LEU A 440 -19.71 -15.70 3.96
CA LEU A 440 -19.92 -15.53 5.39
C LEU A 440 -21.37 -15.14 5.70
N LYS A 441 -21.99 -15.84 6.64
CA LYS A 441 -23.26 -15.42 7.26
C LYS A 441 -22.94 -14.71 8.57
N VAL A 442 -22.99 -13.39 8.57
CA VAL A 442 -22.56 -12.57 9.71
C VAL A 442 -23.77 -12.16 10.51
N GLN A 443 -23.93 -12.76 11.69
CA GLN A 443 -24.92 -12.32 12.66
C GLN A 443 -24.48 -11.00 13.29
N THR A 444 -25.30 -9.96 13.15
CA THR A 444 -25.03 -8.62 13.69
C THR A 444 -25.91 -8.32 14.91
N THR A 445 -25.49 -7.36 15.71
CA THR A 445 -26.22 -6.79 16.86
C THR A 445 -27.26 -5.73 16.46
N LEU A 446 -27.57 -5.60 15.17
CA LEU A 446 -28.45 -4.56 14.65
C LEU A 446 -29.92 -4.79 15.06
N ASP A 447 -30.51 -3.80 15.72
CA ASP A 447 -31.96 -3.62 15.74
C ASP A 447 -32.37 -2.74 14.55
N SER A 448 -33.05 -3.34 13.56
CA SER A 448 -33.47 -2.64 12.35
C SER A 448 -34.57 -1.60 12.59
N GLU A 449 -35.33 -1.67 13.68
CA GLU A 449 -36.36 -0.68 14.02
C GLU A 449 -35.76 0.53 14.72
N LEU A 450 -34.82 0.30 15.65
CA LEU A 450 -34.05 1.35 16.29
C LEU A 450 -33.21 2.12 15.26
N GLN A 451 -32.56 1.41 14.33
CA GLN A 451 -31.80 2.03 13.23
C GLN A 451 -32.69 2.93 12.35
N ARG A 452 -33.85 2.44 11.90
CA ARG A 452 -34.82 3.25 11.12
C ARG A 452 -35.24 4.52 11.88
N ARG A 453 -35.53 4.41 13.19
CA ARG A 453 -35.93 5.55 14.02
C ARG A 453 -34.80 6.56 14.20
N ALA A 454 -33.55 6.10 14.31
CA ALA A 454 -32.38 6.97 14.36
C ALA A 454 -32.19 7.74 13.03
N GLU A 455 -32.25 7.03 11.90
CA GLU A 455 -32.13 7.62 10.56
C GLU A 455 -33.26 8.65 10.28
N GLN A 456 -34.51 8.32 10.63
CA GLN A 456 -35.64 9.25 10.55
C GLN A 456 -35.50 10.47 11.47
N SER A 457 -34.97 10.30 12.69
CA SER A 457 -34.71 11.41 13.62
C SER A 457 -33.51 12.27 13.19
N ILE A 458 -32.63 11.77 12.33
CA ILE A 458 -31.55 12.53 11.69
C ILE A 458 -32.13 13.32 10.51
N ALA A 459 -32.79 12.65 9.56
CA ALA A 459 -33.33 13.24 8.33
C ALA A 459 -34.47 14.25 8.54
N SER A 460 -35.06 14.29 9.75
CA SER A 460 -36.08 15.28 10.15
C SER A 460 -35.52 16.45 10.97
N ARG A 461 -34.21 16.48 11.26
CA ARG A 461 -33.59 17.48 12.16
C ARG A 461 -32.28 18.10 11.66
N LEU A 462 -31.57 17.43 10.76
CA LEU A 462 -30.41 17.98 10.06
C LEU A 462 -30.82 18.36 8.63
N PRO A 463 -30.37 19.53 8.12
CA PRO A 463 -30.75 20.05 6.80
C PRO A 463 -29.98 19.39 5.64
#